data_AF-A0A7D8V3H0-F1
#
_entry.id   AF-A0A7D8V3H0-F1
#
_cell.length_a   1.000
_cell.length_b   1.000
_cell.length_c   1.000
_cell.angle_alpha   90.00
_cell.angle_beta   90.00
_cell.angle_gamma   90.00
#
_symmetry.space_group_name_H-M   'P 1'
#
loop_
_entity.id
_entity.type
_entity.pdbx_description
1 polymer ?
#
loop_
_entity_poly.entity_id
_entity_poly.type
_entity_poly.pdbx_seq_one_letter_code
_entity_poly.pdbx_strand_id
1 'polypeptide(L)'
;MSDSADTDSETSLAVAPVSLPTPSGVTTRRARHPFDTHAFVSALERANIDSESAKALMEAARGLITRRADRATGNMLSKEELDNEVYLFKAALSKLGTEFNLRTRNAGIAARDDLSAIRRELDAVEVKMAEEMQILKHDIEIEVNDRKTETRSEIKSFDIAIEEINNRATISVGDLKTEIESAKWEATRRAITIIVVLVICGVGISSLTIPDPAAVEPPKPAPVEAAPPPTTRDIGIGPEEDPFDYEARIEKLLKQAVPPPPRKERKERRPKREEIFVDRI
;
A
#
# COMPACT_ATOMS: atom_id res chain seq x y z
N MET A 1 24.95 23.16 -21.47
CA MET A 1 24.35 24.51 -21.36
C MET A 1 23.42 24.53 -20.17
N SER A 2 23.16 25.73 -19.63
CA SER A 2 22.17 25.96 -18.57
C SER A 2 22.48 25.24 -17.26
N ASP A 3 23.68 25.50 -16.74
CA ASP A 3 23.93 25.42 -15.31
C ASP A 3 23.18 26.59 -14.64
N SER A 4 22.30 26.29 -13.70
CA SER A 4 21.41 27.27 -13.07
C SER A 4 21.99 27.69 -11.73
N ALA A 5 22.72 28.80 -11.72
CA ALA A 5 23.32 29.31 -10.50
C ALA A 5 22.24 29.75 -9.49
N ASP A 6 22.02 28.92 -8.46
CA ASP A 6 21.37 29.34 -7.22
C ASP A 6 22.26 30.38 -6.54
N THR A 7 22.06 31.65 -6.90
CA THR A 7 22.67 32.80 -6.22
C THR A 7 21.97 33.03 -4.89
N ASP A 8 22.19 32.09 -3.97
CA ASP A 8 21.67 32.13 -2.61
C ASP A 8 22.12 33.44 -1.96
N SER A 9 21.14 34.30 -1.70
CA SER A 9 21.41 35.70 -1.36
C SER A 9 21.73 35.81 0.12
N GLU A 10 23.02 35.76 0.47
CA GLU A 10 23.57 36.08 1.81
C GLU A 10 23.36 37.57 2.22
N THR A 11 22.31 38.21 1.70
CA THR A 11 22.02 39.63 1.90
C THR A 11 21.58 39.92 3.33
N SER A 12 22.45 40.61 4.06
CA SER A 12 22.16 41.31 5.33
C SER A 12 21.81 40.41 6.52
N LEU A 13 22.76 39.54 6.91
CA LEU A 13 22.73 38.82 8.19
C LEU A 13 22.74 39.76 9.43
N ALA A 14 23.17 41.02 9.25
CA ALA A 14 23.25 42.05 10.28
C ALA A 14 21.89 42.70 10.59
N VAL A 15 21.50 42.70 11.87
CA VAL A 15 20.46 43.61 12.38
C VAL A 15 21.02 45.03 12.36
N ALA A 16 20.36 45.94 11.64
CA ALA A 16 20.80 47.33 11.54
C ALA A 16 20.91 47.97 12.95
N PRO A 17 22.04 48.63 13.29
CA PRO A 17 22.17 49.29 14.59
C PRO A 17 21.18 50.44 14.69
N VAL A 18 20.30 50.38 15.68
CA VAL A 18 19.26 51.41 15.86
C VAL A 18 19.91 52.70 16.36
N SER A 19 19.86 53.74 15.53
CA SER A 19 20.44 55.06 15.82
C SER A 19 19.89 55.65 17.12
N LEU A 20 20.77 55.81 18.12
CA LEU A 20 20.42 56.51 19.35
C LEU A 20 20.18 58.01 19.09
N PRO A 21 19.24 58.66 19.80
CA PRO A 21 18.98 60.09 19.61
C PRO A 21 20.13 60.95 20.12
N THR A 22 20.64 61.87 19.29
CA THR A 22 21.60 62.89 19.73
C THR A 22 20.94 63.84 20.76
N PRO A 23 21.58 64.16 21.90
CA PRO A 23 21.02 65.08 22.88
C PRO A 23 20.86 66.50 22.32
N SER A 24 19.73 67.14 22.62
CA SER A 24 19.44 68.52 22.19
C SER A 24 20.24 69.54 22.99
N GLY A 25 20.91 70.47 22.32
CA GLY A 25 21.74 71.49 22.97
C GLY A 25 20.96 72.45 23.88
N VAL A 26 21.53 72.74 25.06
CA VAL A 26 20.92 73.61 26.08
C VAL A 26 20.83 75.06 25.59
N THR A 27 19.61 75.56 25.39
CA THR A 27 19.37 76.97 25.05
C THR A 27 19.25 77.81 26.32
N THR A 28 20.28 78.60 26.64
CA THR A 28 20.29 79.46 27.84
C THR A 28 19.22 80.57 27.74
N ARG A 29 18.12 80.41 28.48
CA ARG A 29 17.09 81.46 28.60
C ARG A 29 17.67 82.65 29.36
N ARG A 30 17.63 83.84 28.76
CA ARG A 30 17.90 85.10 29.46
C ARG A 30 16.86 85.27 30.57
N ALA A 31 17.32 85.56 31.79
CA ALA A 31 16.46 85.78 32.95
C ALA A 31 15.66 87.09 32.79
N ARG A 32 14.47 87.00 32.18
CA ARG A 32 13.52 88.11 32.12
C ARG A 32 12.86 88.27 33.49
N HIS A 33 13.12 89.38 34.17
CA HIS A 33 12.62 89.61 35.53
C HIS A 33 11.07 89.52 35.56
N PRO A 34 10.44 88.70 36.42
CA PRO A 34 9.01 88.42 36.33
C PRO A 34 8.06 89.60 36.60
N PHE A 35 8.53 90.61 37.33
CA PHE A 35 7.71 91.75 37.78
C PHE A 35 8.57 93.00 37.92
N ASP A 36 8.29 94.07 37.17
CA ASP A 36 9.00 95.34 37.28
C ASP A 36 8.43 96.16 38.45
N THR A 37 9.17 96.17 39.57
CA THR A 37 8.79 96.87 40.80
C THR A 37 8.83 98.40 40.64
N HIS A 38 9.71 98.92 39.78
CA HIS A 38 9.86 100.37 39.58
C HIS A 38 8.72 100.89 38.69
N ALA A 39 8.47 100.25 37.54
CA ALA A 39 7.36 100.61 36.66
C ALA A 39 6.00 100.53 37.37
N PHE A 40 5.81 99.56 38.28
CA PHE A 40 4.60 99.41 39.08
C PHE A 40 4.43 100.56 40.09
N VAL A 41 5.44 100.88 40.91
CA VAL A 41 5.36 101.99 41.88
C VAL A 41 5.17 103.33 41.17
N SER A 42 5.94 103.61 40.12
CA SER A 42 5.75 104.84 39.33
C SER A 42 4.41 104.91 38.58
N ALA A 43 3.66 103.81 38.43
CA ALA A 43 2.29 103.86 37.92
C ALA A 43 1.28 104.26 39.01
N LEU A 44 1.47 103.77 40.24
CA LEU A 44 0.64 104.13 41.39
C LEU A 44 0.86 105.58 41.85
N GLU A 45 2.11 106.04 41.89
CA GLU A 45 2.44 107.42 42.27
C GLU A 45 1.87 108.44 41.27
N ARG A 46 1.80 108.11 39.97
CA ARG A 46 1.11 108.90 38.95
C ARG A 46 -0.42 108.90 39.07
N ALA A 47 -0.99 108.00 39.88
CA ALA A 47 -2.41 107.93 40.18
C ALA A 47 -2.78 108.64 41.50
N ASN A 48 -1.91 109.50 42.02
CA ASN A 48 -2.03 110.17 43.33
C ASN A 48 -2.15 109.21 44.53
N ILE A 49 -1.61 107.99 44.42
CA ILE A 49 -1.45 107.07 45.55
C ILE A 49 -0.16 107.43 46.27
N ASP A 50 -0.22 107.52 47.60
CA ASP A 50 0.94 107.79 48.46
C ASP A 50 2.08 106.76 48.24
N SER A 51 3.33 107.20 48.38
CA SER A 51 4.52 106.41 48.08
C SER A 51 4.81 105.30 49.10
N GLU A 52 4.33 105.39 50.34
CA GLU A 52 4.40 104.28 51.31
C GLU A 52 3.33 103.23 50.98
N SER A 53 2.11 103.67 50.70
CA SER A 53 1.00 102.82 50.25
C SER A 53 1.30 102.10 48.93
N ALA A 54 1.94 102.78 47.97
CA ALA A 54 2.36 102.21 46.69
C ALA A 54 3.44 101.12 46.85
N LYS A 55 4.37 101.27 47.81
CA LYS A 55 5.38 100.26 48.14
C LYS A 55 4.76 99.04 48.81
N ALA A 56 3.85 99.23 49.77
CA ALA A 56 3.12 98.13 50.41
C ALA A 56 2.32 97.29 49.39
N LEU A 57 1.64 97.95 48.45
CA LEU A 57 0.93 97.27 47.34
C LEU A 57 1.89 96.56 46.38
N MET A 58 3.06 97.13 46.11
CA MET A 58 4.11 96.50 45.29
C MET A 58 4.64 95.22 45.93
N GLU A 59 4.92 95.23 47.24
CA GLU A 59 5.42 94.04 47.95
C GLU A 59 4.36 92.94 48.03
N ALA A 60 3.09 93.29 48.31
CA ALA A 60 1.98 92.35 48.30
C ALA A 60 1.76 91.72 46.91
N ALA A 61 1.81 92.53 45.83
CA ALA A 61 1.71 92.05 44.46
C ALA A 61 2.88 91.13 44.08
N ARG A 62 4.12 91.54 44.41
CA ARG A 62 5.34 90.76 44.21
C ARG A 62 5.26 89.40 44.91
N GLY A 63 4.88 89.38 46.19
CA GLY A 63 4.72 88.15 46.98
C GLY A 63 3.69 87.20 46.40
N LEU A 64 2.55 87.71 45.91
CA LEU A 64 1.53 86.90 45.24
C LEU A 64 2.01 86.35 43.89
N ILE A 65 2.74 87.15 43.11
CA ILE A 65 3.31 86.74 41.82
C ILE A 65 4.36 85.65 42.04
N THR A 66 5.33 85.85 42.93
CA THR A 66 6.35 84.86 43.28
C THR A 66 5.70 83.55 43.75
N ARG A 67 4.81 83.60 44.75
CA ARG A 67 4.13 82.39 45.27
C ARG A 67 3.31 81.63 44.22
N ARG A 68 2.79 82.31 43.18
CA ARG A 68 2.11 81.67 42.04
C ARG A 68 3.11 81.15 41.00
N ALA A 69 4.20 81.86 40.75
CA ALA A 69 5.28 81.43 39.87
C ALA A 69 5.95 80.16 40.41
N ASP A 70 6.29 80.10 41.69
CA ASP A 70 6.93 78.94 42.34
C ASP A 70 6.05 77.69 42.28
N ARG A 71 4.72 77.86 42.41
CA ARG A 71 3.75 76.77 42.23
C ARG A 71 3.62 76.34 40.77
N ALA A 72 3.76 77.26 39.82
CA ALA A 72 3.71 76.95 38.40
C ALA A 72 5.00 76.24 37.94
N THR A 73 6.18 76.68 38.38
CA THR A 73 7.46 76.04 38.08
C THR A 73 7.60 74.68 38.76
N GLY A 74 7.13 74.53 40.00
CA GLY A 74 7.09 73.23 40.69
C GLY A 74 6.18 72.18 40.01
N ASN A 75 5.24 72.61 39.17
CA ASN A 75 4.38 71.76 38.37
C ASN A 75 4.81 71.67 36.88
N MET A 76 5.89 72.36 36.49
CA MET A 76 6.44 72.33 35.13
C MET A 76 7.68 71.45 35.08
N LEU A 77 7.59 70.34 34.34
CA LEU A 77 8.76 69.54 34.00
C LEU A 77 9.78 70.40 33.23
N SER A 78 11.07 70.28 33.55
CA SER A 78 12.10 71.00 32.80
C SER A 78 12.18 70.43 31.37
N LYS A 79 12.60 71.25 30.39
CA LYS A 79 12.78 70.74 29.01
C LYS A 79 13.85 69.66 28.97
N GLU A 80 14.89 69.78 29.80
CA GLU A 80 16.01 68.85 29.89
C GLU A 80 15.56 67.49 30.45
N GLU A 81 14.68 67.47 31.45
CA GLU A 81 14.10 66.24 32.01
C GLU A 81 13.16 65.55 31.01
N LEU A 82 12.36 66.34 30.27
CA LEU A 82 11.53 65.81 29.19
C LEU A 82 12.37 65.22 28.04
N ASP A 83 13.44 65.91 27.62
CA ASP A 83 14.36 65.43 26.58
C ASP A 83 15.11 64.15 27.05
N ASN A 84 15.42 64.04 28.35
CA ASN A 84 16.01 62.86 29.00
C ASN A 84 15.06 61.64 29.00
N GLU A 85 13.82 61.80 29.49
CA GLU A 85 12.81 60.72 29.45
C GLU A 85 12.48 60.28 28.02
N VAL A 86 12.42 61.22 27.06
CA VAL A 86 12.26 60.90 25.64
C VAL A 86 13.46 60.11 25.08
N TYR A 87 14.68 60.35 25.57
CA TYR A 87 15.85 59.54 25.22
C TYR A 87 15.76 58.13 25.82
N LEU A 88 15.44 57.99 27.11
CA LEU A 88 15.27 56.70 27.79
C LEU A 88 14.18 55.85 27.13
N PHE A 89 13.03 56.44 26.81
CA PHE A 89 11.94 55.76 26.12
C PHE A 89 12.33 55.29 24.71
N LYS A 90 13.07 56.11 23.95
CA LYS A 90 13.59 55.71 22.63
C LYS A 90 14.65 54.60 22.72
N ALA A 91 15.50 54.61 23.76
CA ALA A 91 16.45 53.53 24.02
C ALA A 91 15.74 52.23 24.41
N ALA A 92 14.66 52.31 25.20
CA ALA A 92 13.82 51.15 25.53
C ALA A 92 13.09 50.57 24.30
N LEU A 93 12.50 51.42 23.46
CA LEU A 93 11.89 51.00 22.19
C LEU A 93 12.91 50.38 21.22
N SER A 94 14.12 50.95 21.13
CA SER A 94 15.24 50.41 20.36
C SER A 94 15.60 48.97 20.81
N LYS A 95 15.74 48.77 22.13
CA LYS A 95 16.00 47.46 22.72
C LYS A 95 14.85 46.48 22.46
N LEU A 96 13.60 46.90 22.64
CA LEU A 96 12.43 46.06 22.37
C LEU A 96 12.33 45.66 20.89
N GLY A 97 12.63 46.57 19.97
CA GLY A 97 12.65 46.29 18.53
C GLY A 97 13.71 45.27 18.13
N THR A 98 14.94 45.42 18.64
CA THR A 98 16.01 44.44 18.36
C THR A 98 15.75 43.08 19.02
N GLU A 99 15.23 43.07 20.25
CA GLU A 99 14.83 41.83 20.94
C GLU A 99 13.66 41.13 20.24
N PHE A 100 12.62 41.87 19.82
CA PHE A 100 11.49 41.31 19.08
C PHE A 100 11.93 40.70 17.74
N ASN A 101 12.77 41.42 16.98
CA ASN A 101 13.30 40.91 15.71
C ASN A 101 14.16 39.64 15.91
N LEU A 102 14.97 39.59 16.97
CA LEU A 102 15.76 38.41 17.31
C LEU A 102 14.87 37.22 17.73
N ARG A 103 13.87 37.44 18.58
CA ARG A 103 12.88 36.42 18.98
C ARG A 103 12.12 35.87 17.78
N THR A 104 11.62 36.75 16.89
CA THR A 104 10.92 36.36 15.67
C THR A 104 11.83 35.60 14.70
N ARG A 105 13.09 36.01 14.53
CA ARG A 105 14.08 35.28 13.72
C ARG A 105 14.34 33.87 14.29
N ASN A 106 14.53 33.75 15.60
CA ASN A 106 14.82 32.47 16.25
C ASN A 106 13.61 31.52 16.19
N ALA A 107 12.40 32.01 16.44
CA ALA A 107 11.16 31.23 16.26
C ALA A 107 10.99 30.77 14.80
N GLY A 108 11.32 31.62 13.83
CA GLY A 108 11.33 31.27 12.41
C GLY A 108 12.46 30.31 12.00
N ILE A 109 13.50 30.10 12.82
CA ILE A 109 14.50 29.06 12.61
C ILE A 109 13.98 27.74 13.19
N ALA A 110 13.56 27.73 14.46
CA ALA A 110 12.98 26.54 15.11
C ALA A 110 11.82 25.93 14.29
N ALA A 111 10.88 26.75 13.80
CA ALA A 111 9.77 26.26 12.97
C ALA A 111 10.20 25.68 11.60
N ARG A 112 11.40 26.01 11.10
CA ARG A 112 12.00 25.37 9.90
C ARG A 112 12.69 24.06 10.26
N ASP A 113 13.34 24.00 11.42
CA ASP A 113 13.99 22.79 11.94
C ASP A 113 12.93 21.73 12.26
N ASP A 114 11.84 22.11 12.93
CA ASP A 114 10.66 21.27 13.19
C ASP A 114 10.05 20.74 11.88
N LEU A 115 9.86 21.61 10.88
CA LEU A 115 9.39 21.21 9.55
C LEU A 115 10.37 20.26 8.84
N SER A 116 11.68 20.43 9.05
CA SER A 116 12.69 19.50 8.52
C SER A 116 12.71 18.16 9.26
N ALA A 117 12.34 18.11 10.54
CA ALA A 117 12.19 16.87 11.29
C ALA A 117 10.96 16.10 10.80
N ILE A 118 9.80 16.76 10.77
CA ILE A 118 8.52 16.17 10.30
C ILE A 118 8.63 15.65 8.86
N ARG A 119 9.38 16.33 7.98
CA ARG A 119 9.67 15.82 6.63
C ARG A 119 10.46 14.50 6.65
N ARG A 120 11.55 14.42 7.43
CA ARG A 120 12.34 13.19 7.55
C ARG A 120 11.54 12.04 8.17
N GLU A 121 10.62 12.34 9.09
CA GLU A 121 9.68 11.36 9.65
C GLU A 121 8.69 10.87 8.58
N LEU A 122 8.16 11.77 7.75
CA LEU A 122 7.30 11.41 6.62
C LEU A 122 8.04 10.55 5.59
N ASP A 123 9.26 10.95 5.19
CA ASP A 123 10.12 10.20 4.26
C ASP A 123 10.42 8.79 4.80
N ALA A 124 10.70 8.67 6.11
CA ALA A 124 10.94 7.39 6.77
C ALA A 124 9.68 6.51 6.84
N VAL A 125 8.50 7.11 7.04
CA VAL A 125 7.22 6.40 6.98
C VAL A 125 6.90 5.94 5.56
N GLU A 126 7.17 6.75 4.53
CA GLU A 126 6.97 6.35 3.12
C GLU A 126 7.86 5.16 2.74
N VAL A 127 9.16 5.22 3.06
CA VAL A 127 10.10 4.11 2.84
C VAL A 127 9.63 2.84 3.57
N LYS A 128 9.24 2.97 4.85
CA LYS A 128 8.74 1.84 5.63
C LYS A 128 7.44 1.25 5.05
N MET A 129 6.49 2.08 4.63
CA MET A 129 5.25 1.61 4.00
C MET A 129 5.51 0.92 2.65
N ALA A 130 6.52 1.37 1.89
CA ALA A 130 6.94 0.70 0.66
C ALA A 130 7.58 -0.67 0.95
N GLU A 131 8.40 -0.78 2.00
CA GLU A 131 8.98 -2.05 2.46
C GLU A 131 7.89 -3.02 2.95
N GLU A 132 7.00 -2.60 3.86
CA GLU A 132 5.89 -3.42 4.36
C GLU A 132 4.94 -3.86 3.23
N MET A 133 4.73 -3.02 2.20
CA MET A 133 3.95 -3.40 1.01
C MET A 133 4.66 -4.43 0.13
N GLN A 134 6.00 -4.36 0.01
CA GLN A 134 6.79 -5.36 -0.72
C GLN A 134 6.83 -6.70 0.00
N ILE A 135 6.97 -6.68 1.33
CA ILE A 135 6.90 -7.88 2.18
C ILE A 135 5.51 -8.52 2.05
N LEU A 136 4.43 -7.77 2.28
CA LEU A 136 3.06 -8.29 2.17
C LEU A 136 2.74 -8.84 0.76
N LYS A 137 3.26 -8.20 -0.29
CA LYS A 137 3.15 -8.74 -1.66
C LYS A 137 3.89 -10.07 -1.80
N HIS A 138 5.08 -10.20 -1.23
CA HIS A 138 5.86 -11.43 -1.28
C HIS A 138 5.20 -12.56 -0.50
N ASP A 139 4.68 -12.27 0.70
CA ASP A 139 3.93 -13.22 1.53
C ASP A 139 2.68 -13.74 0.81
N ILE A 140 1.94 -12.87 0.11
CA ILE A 140 0.79 -13.26 -0.73
C ILE A 140 1.24 -14.11 -1.93
N GLU A 141 2.37 -13.78 -2.57
CA GLU A 141 2.92 -14.59 -3.66
C GLU A 141 3.38 -15.98 -3.19
N ILE A 142 3.90 -16.09 -1.96
CA ILE A 142 4.19 -17.36 -1.30
C ILE A 142 2.90 -18.13 -0.99
N GLU A 143 1.93 -17.54 -0.28
CA GLU A 143 0.69 -18.26 0.09
C GLU A 143 -0.06 -18.75 -1.14
N VAL A 144 -0.18 -17.93 -2.20
CA VAL A 144 -0.84 -18.33 -3.45
C VAL A 144 -0.06 -19.45 -4.17
N ASN A 145 1.28 -19.45 -4.12
CA ASN A 145 2.07 -20.56 -4.64
C ASN A 145 1.87 -21.83 -3.80
N ASP A 146 1.92 -21.72 -2.47
CA ASP A 146 1.85 -22.85 -1.56
C ASP A 146 0.48 -23.52 -1.65
N ARG A 147 -0.62 -22.75 -1.62
CA ARG A 147 -1.99 -23.24 -1.93
C ARG A 147 -2.06 -23.95 -3.28
N LYS A 148 -1.41 -23.41 -4.31
CA LYS A 148 -1.37 -24.03 -5.64
C LYS A 148 -0.55 -25.33 -5.65
N THR A 149 0.48 -25.47 -4.80
CA THR A 149 1.20 -26.74 -4.63
C THR A 149 0.43 -27.75 -3.77
N GLU A 150 -0.27 -27.29 -2.73
CA GLU A 150 -1.16 -28.06 -1.87
C GLU A 150 -2.28 -28.71 -2.71
N THR A 151 -3.08 -27.90 -3.41
CA THR A 151 -4.13 -28.40 -4.33
C THR A 151 -3.56 -29.32 -5.42
N ARG A 152 -2.34 -29.07 -5.91
CA ARG A 152 -1.70 -29.97 -6.90
C ARG A 152 -1.21 -31.28 -6.27
N SER A 153 -0.91 -31.30 -4.98
CA SER A 153 -0.57 -32.50 -4.22
C SER A 153 -1.84 -33.32 -3.93
N GLU A 154 -2.93 -32.65 -3.55
CA GLU A 154 -4.26 -33.27 -3.38
C GLU A 154 -4.76 -33.91 -4.68
N ILE A 155 -4.69 -33.21 -5.81
CA ILE A 155 -5.08 -33.78 -7.12
C ILE A 155 -4.28 -35.05 -7.41
N LYS A 156 -2.95 -35.04 -7.21
CA LYS A 156 -2.12 -36.23 -7.38
C LYS A 156 -2.47 -37.37 -6.42
N SER A 157 -2.88 -37.07 -5.19
CA SER A 157 -3.28 -38.11 -4.23
C SER A 157 -4.62 -38.74 -4.63
N PHE A 158 -5.53 -37.96 -5.22
CA PHE A 158 -6.75 -38.49 -5.84
C PHE A 158 -6.43 -39.31 -7.11
N ASP A 159 -5.52 -38.86 -7.98
CA ASP A 159 -5.10 -39.61 -9.17
C ASP A 159 -4.54 -41.00 -8.78
N ILE A 160 -3.66 -41.04 -7.77
CA ILE A 160 -3.09 -42.29 -7.22
C ILE A 160 -4.18 -43.18 -6.60
N ALA A 161 -5.14 -42.60 -5.85
CA ALA A 161 -6.24 -43.36 -5.27
C ALA A 161 -7.18 -43.94 -6.34
N ILE A 162 -7.42 -43.22 -7.44
CA ILE A 162 -8.19 -43.69 -8.60
C ILE A 162 -7.45 -44.84 -9.29
N GLU A 163 -6.13 -44.74 -9.48
CA GLU A 163 -5.31 -45.82 -10.05
C GLU A 163 -5.31 -47.06 -9.14
N GLU A 164 -5.17 -46.90 -7.82
CA GLU A 164 -5.23 -48.01 -6.86
C GLU A 164 -6.61 -48.71 -6.88
N ILE A 165 -7.70 -47.94 -6.90
CA ILE A 165 -9.07 -48.49 -7.01
C ILE A 165 -9.26 -49.23 -8.33
N ASN A 166 -8.77 -48.67 -9.45
CA ASN A 166 -8.85 -49.30 -10.77
C ASN A 166 -8.03 -50.60 -10.84
N ASN A 167 -6.84 -50.62 -10.24
CA ASN A 167 -6.00 -51.82 -10.15
C ASN A 167 -6.67 -52.90 -9.27
N ARG A 168 -7.16 -52.54 -8.07
CA ARG A 168 -7.94 -53.44 -7.21
C ARG A 168 -9.18 -54.01 -7.91
N ALA A 169 -9.90 -53.19 -8.68
CA ALA A 169 -11.04 -53.65 -9.47
C ALA A 169 -10.63 -54.59 -10.62
N THR A 170 -9.51 -54.30 -11.29
CA THR A 170 -8.97 -55.15 -12.35
C THR A 170 -8.55 -56.52 -11.81
N ILE A 171 -7.89 -56.55 -10.65
CA ILE A 171 -7.52 -57.79 -9.95
C ILE A 171 -8.78 -58.58 -9.55
N SER A 172 -9.78 -57.94 -8.92
CA SER A 172 -11.00 -58.65 -8.50
C SER A 172 -11.83 -59.19 -9.68
N VAL A 173 -11.81 -58.53 -10.84
CA VAL A 173 -12.39 -59.07 -12.08
C VAL A 173 -11.57 -60.26 -12.63
N GLY A 174 -10.26 -60.27 -12.41
CA GLY A 174 -9.40 -61.43 -12.65
C GLY A 174 -9.76 -62.61 -11.75
N ASP A 175 -9.81 -62.37 -10.43
CA ASP A 175 -10.19 -63.38 -9.43
C ASP A 175 -11.56 -63.99 -9.74
N LEU A 176 -12.58 -63.16 -9.98
CA LEU A 176 -13.93 -63.60 -10.36
C LEU A 176 -13.95 -64.40 -11.67
N LYS A 177 -13.10 -64.09 -12.65
CA LYS A 177 -12.95 -64.92 -13.86
C LYS A 177 -12.35 -66.28 -13.52
N THR A 178 -11.32 -66.35 -12.68
CA THR A 178 -10.74 -67.64 -12.26
C THR A 178 -11.71 -68.46 -11.41
N GLU A 179 -12.55 -67.81 -10.58
CA GLU A 179 -13.62 -68.48 -9.85
C GLU A 179 -14.65 -69.08 -10.82
N ILE A 180 -15.12 -68.32 -11.81
CA ILE A 180 -16.02 -68.79 -12.87
C ILE A 180 -15.40 -69.94 -13.69
N GLU A 181 -14.10 -69.89 -13.98
CA GLU A 181 -13.40 -70.98 -14.68
C GLU A 181 -13.21 -72.22 -13.80
N SER A 182 -12.95 -72.05 -12.50
CA SER A 182 -12.91 -73.17 -11.54
C SER A 182 -14.29 -73.82 -11.40
N ALA A 183 -15.37 -73.03 -11.36
CA ALA A 183 -16.75 -73.51 -11.30
C ALA A 183 -17.17 -74.24 -12.59
N LYS A 184 -16.74 -73.77 -13.77
CA LYS A 184 -16.89 -74.49 -15.04
C LYS A 184 -16.14 -75.84 -15.00
N TRP A 185 -14.90 -75.86 -14.53
CA TRP A 185 -14.10 -77.08 -14.38
C TRP A 185 -14.69 -78.07 -13.38
N GLU A 186 -15.27 -77.59 -12.27
CA GLU A 186 -15.94 -78.48 -11.34
C GLU A 186 -17.27 -79.00 -11.90
N ALA A 187 -18.02 -78.18 -12.64
CA ALA A 187 -19.24 -78.60 -13.33
C ALA A 187 -18.96 -79.66 -14.40
N THR A 188 -17.92 -79.50 -15.23
CA THR A 188 -17.53 -80.54 -16.21
C THR A 188 -17.03 -81.80 -15.53
N ARG A 189 -16.22 -81.68 -14.46
CA ARG A 189 -15.77 -82.84 -13.66
C ARG A 189 -16.96 -83.60 -13.04
N ARG A 190 -17.92 -82.90 -12.44
CA ARG A 190 -19.14 -83.49 -11.87
C ARG A 190 -19.97 -84.19 -12.97
N ALA A 191 -20.16 -83.55 -14.12
CA ALA A 191 -20.86 -84.15 -15.27
C ALA A 191 -20.16 -85.42 -15.78
N ILE A 192 -18.83 -85.40 -15.93
CA ILE A 192 -18.04 -86.58 -16.32
C ILE A 192 -18.20 -87.71 -15.28
N THR A 193 -18.14 -87.41 -13.98
CA THR A 193 -18.36 -88.45 -12.95
C THR A 193 -19.77 -89.05 -13.00
N ILE A 194 -20.80 -88.25 -13.30
CA ILE A 194 -22.18 -88.75 -13.48
C ILE A 194 -22.24 -89.69 -14.70
N ILE A 195 -21.64 -89.31 -15.83
CA ILE A 195 -21.59 -90.14 -17.05
C ILE A 195 -20.84 -91.46 -16.79
N VAL A 196 -19.68 -91.41 -16.13
CA VAL A 196 -18.89 -92.61 -15.79
C VAL A 196 -19.65 -93.53 -14.85
N VAL A 197 -20.33 -93.00 -13.83
CA VAL A 197 -21.21 -93.80 -12.96
C VAL A 197 -22.39 -94.38 -13.74
N LEU A 198 -22.98 -93.65 -14.69
CA LEU A 198 -24.04 -94.16 -15.57
C LEU A 198 -23.55 -95.33 -16.45
N VAL A 199 -22.34 -95.24 -17.01
CA VAL A 199 -21.72 -96.32 -17.79
C VAL A 199 -21.40 -97.53 -16.91
N ILE A 200 -20.82 -97.32 -15.72
CA ILE A 200 -20.49 -98.43 -14.79
C ILE A 200 -21.77 -99.11 -14.28
N CYS A 201 -22.81 -98.35 -13.92
CA CYS A 201 -24.11 -98.91 -13.54
C CYS A 201 -24.82 -99.59 -14.72
N GLY A 202 -24.72 -99.05 -15.94
CA GLY A 202 -25.24 -99.68 -17.15
C GLY A 202 -24.58 -101.03 -17.43
N VAL A 203 -23.25 -101.08 -17.43
CA VAL A 203 -22.48 -102.33 -17.56
C VAL A 203 -22.71 -103.26 -16.36
N GLY A 204 -22.90 -102.74 -15.15
CA GLY A 204 -23.23 -103.51 -13.94
C GLY A 204 -24.62 -104.17 -14.02
N ILE A 205 -25.61 -103.45 -14.54
CA ILE A 205 -26.95 -103.99 -14.82
C ILE A 205 -26.87 -105.05 -15.94
N SER A 206 -26.21 -104.74 -17.06
CA SER A 206 -26.04 -105.68 -18.17
C SER A 206 -25.27 -106.95 -17.77
N SER A 207 -24.26 -106.85 -16.91
CA SER A 207 -23.49 -108.01 -16.43
C SER A 207 -24.21 -108.81 -15.34
N LEU A 208 -25.17 -108.22 -14.62
CA LEU A 208 -26.17 -108.96 -13.86
C LEU A 208 -27.25 -109.60 -14.77
N THR A 209 -27.24 -109.34 -16.09
CA THR A 209 -28.14 -109.92 -17.09
C THR A 209 -27.45 -110.55 -18.30
N ILE A 210 -26.38 -111.34 -18.06
CA ILE A 210 -25.80 -112.38 -18.95
C ILE A 210 -24.87 -111.84 -20.10
N PRO A 211 -23.80 -112.57 -20.52
CA PRO A 211 -22.64 -111.95 -21.20
C PRO A 211 -22.26 -112.47 -22.62
N ASP A 212 -21.34 -111.72 -23.24
CA ASP A 212 -20.49 -111.96 -24.45
C ASP A 212 -19.54 -113.20 -24.34
N PRO A 213 -18.93 -113.78 -25.42
CA PRO A 213 -18.03 -113.05 -26.38
C PRO A 213 -17.76 -113.61 -27.82
N ALA A 214 -17.08 -112.81 -28.66
CA ALA A 214 -16.07 -113.26 -29.65
C ALA A 214 -15.17 -112.11 -30.20
N ALA A 215 -13.89 -112.39 -30.47
CA ALA A 215 -12.88 -111.47 -31.07
C ALA A 215 -12.11 -112.23 -32.21
N VAL A 216 -11.24 -111.69 -33.08
CA VAL A 216 -10.64 -110.34 -33.29
C VAL A 216 -10.18 -110.18 -34.78
N GLU A 217 -9.60 -109.02 -35.14
CA GLU A 217 -9.00 -108.60 -36.45
C GLU A 217 -7.76 -109.45 -36.91
N PRO A 218 -6.96 -109.20 -38.02
CA PRO A 218 -6.76 -107.98 -38.85
C PRO A 218 -6.57 -108.19 -40.42
N PRO A 219 -5.59 -107.63 -41.20
CA PRO A 219 -5.90 -106.65 -42.27
C PRO A 219 -5.24 -106.88 -43.68
N LYS A 220 -5.44 -105.97 -44.66
CA LYS A 220 -4.59 -105.85 -45.88
C LYS A 220 -4.63 -104.44 -46.58
N PRO A 221 -3.54 -103.93 -47.23
CA PRO A 221 -3.46 -102.54 -47.76
C PRO A 221 -3.09 -102.35 -49.28
N ALA A 222 -3.09 -101.07 -49.73
CA ALA A 222 -2.35 -100.44 -50.87
C ALA A 222 -2.81 -100.73 -52.33
N PRO A 223 -2.47 -99.92 -53.38
CA PRO A 223 -1.45 -98.84 -53.47
C PRO A 223 -1.94 -97.44 -53.99
N VAL A 224 -1.14 -96.71 -54.82
CA VAL A 224 -0.92 -95.23 -54.86
C VAL A 224 -1.11 -94.60 -56.27
N GLU A 225 -0.98 -93.24 -56.40
CA GLU A 225 -0.75 -92.39 -57.62
C GLU A 225 -2.02 -91.60 -58.13
N ALA A 226 -2.07 -90.30 -58.52
CA ALA A 226 -1.12 -89.14 -58.65
C ALA A 226 -1.82 -87.74 -58.46
N ALA A 227 -1.12 -86.62 -58.74
CA ALA A 227 -1.59 -85.21 -58.85
C ALA A 227 -0.69 -84.40 -59.84
N PRO A 228 -0.90 -83.10 -60.20
CA PRO A 228 -2.00 -82.11 -59.98
C PRO A 228 -2.56 -81.65 -61.39
N PRO A 229 -2.72 -80.36 -61.87
CA PRO A 229 -2.92 -79.03 -61.24
C PRO A 229 -4.23 -78.21 -61.60
N PRO A 230 -4.37 -77.28 -62.61
CA PRO A 230 -5.17 -76.04 -62.41
C PRO A 230 -6.44 -75.92 -63.30
N THR A 231 -7.45 -75.08 -63.01
CA THR A 231 -7.37 -73.60 -62.96
C THR A 231 -8.62 -72.95 -62.32
N THR A 232 -8.42 -71.94 -61.46
CA THR A 232 -9.42 -71.04 -60.81
C THR A 232 -10.49 -71.71 -59.91
N ARG A 233 -10.98 -71.08 -58.84
CA ARG A 233 -10.89 -69.66 -58.43
C ARG A 233 -10.79 -69.53 -56.91
N ASP A 234 -10.15 -68.46 -56.45
CA ASP A 234 -9.86 -68.20 -55.04
C ASP A 234 -11.09 -67.75 -54.23
N ILE A 235 -11.09 -68.10 -52.95
CA ILE A 235 -11.29 -67.20 -51.79
C ILE A 235 -10.57 -67.89 -50.61
N GLY A 236 -9.55 -67.23 -50.05
CA GLY A 236 -8.71 -67.80 -48.99
C GLY A 236 -9.15 -67.38 -47.58
N ILE A 237 -8.72 -68.15 -46.59
CA ILE A 237 -8.62 -67.68 -45.19
C ILE A 237 -7.17 -67.22 -44.98
N GLY A 238 -7.00 -66.01 -44.47
CA GLY A 238 -5.72 -65.42 -44.05
C GLY A 238 -5.91 -64.59 -42.78
N PRO A 239 -4.90 -64.48 -41.89
CA PRO A 239 -5.05 -63.89 -40.56
C PRO A 239 -4.58 -62.42 -40.47
N GLU A 240 -4.63 -61.90 -39.24
CA GLU A 240 -4.04 -60.64 -38.76
C GLU A 240 -4.74 -59.35 -39.27
N GLU A 241 -5.33 -58.58 -38.35
CA GLU A 241 -4.77 -57.37 -37.70
C GLU A 241 -4.74 -56.13 -38.61
N ASP A 242 -5.71 -55.24 -38.40
CA ASP A 242 -5.51 -53.77 -38.36
C ASP A 242 -6.74 -53.11 -37.68
N PRO A 243 -6.66 -51.86 -37.18
CA PRO A 243 -7.32 -51.54 -35.91
C PRO A 243 -8.62 -50.74 -36.05
N PHE A 244 -9.40 -50.71 -34.96
CA PHE A 244 -10.52 -49.78 -34.83
C PHE A 244 -10.02 -48.33 -34.83
N ASP A 245 -10.68 -47.46 -35.61
CA ASP A 245 -10.32 -46.05 -35.79
C ASP A 245 -10.51 -45.21 -34.50
N TYR A 246 -9.46 -45.19 -33.66
CA TYR A 246 -9.37 -44.29 -32.52
C TYR A 246 -8.87 -42.88 -32.91
N GLU A 247 -8.03 -42.75 -33.94
CA GLU A 247 -7.37 -41.47 -34.26
C GLU A 247 -8.35 -40.43 -34.80
N ALA A 248 -9.24 -40.79 -35.73
CA ALA A 248 -10.27 -39.84 -36.20
C ALA A 248 -11.27 -39.49 -35.10
N ARG A 249 -11.44 -40.37 -34.10
CA ARG A 249 -12.24 -40.10 -32.90
C ARG A 249 -11.55 -39.10 -31.97
N ILE A 250 -10.24 -39.23 -31.77
CA ILE A 250 -9.42 -38.34 -30.95
C ILE A 250 -9.30 -36.96 -31.60
N GLU A 251 -9.02 -36.86 -32.90
CA GLU A 251 -9.05 -35.60 -33.65
C GLU A 251 -10.38 -34.85 -33.49
N LYS A 252 -11.50 -35.58 -33.60
CA LYS A 252 -12.85 -35.00 -33.52
C LYS A 252 -13.17 -34.46 -32.12
N LEU A 253 -12.62 -35.08 -31.07
CA LEU A 253 -12.74 -34.60 -29.69
C LEU A 253 -11.80 -33.41 -29.41
N LEU A 254 -10.55 -33.46 -29.88
CA LEU A 254 -9.60 -32.35 -29.76
C LEU A 254 -10.10 -31.08 -30.46
N LYS A 255 -10.64 -31.20 -31.68
CA LYS A 255 -11.26 -30.09 -32.44
C LYS A 255 -12.52 -29.53 -31.75
N GLN A 256 -13.16 -30.29 -30.86
CA GLN A 256 -14.32 -29.87 -30.07
C GLN A 256 -13.95 -29.32 -28.68
N ALA A 257 -12.70 -29.48 -28.23
CA ALA A 257 -12.22 -29.10 -26.90
C ALA A 257 -11.48 -27.75 -26.83
N VAL A 258 -11.46 -26.96 -27.93
CA VAL A 258 -10.81 -25.64 -27.96
C VAL A 258 -11.70 -24.59 -27.25
N PRO A 259 -11.28 -24.00 -26.12
CA PRO A 259 -12.05 -22.94 -25.47
C PRO A 259 -12.06 -21.67 -26.33
N PRO A 260 -13.14 -20.86 -26.29
CA PRO A 260 -13.19 -19.62 -27.06
C PRO A 260 -12.10 -18.64 -26.60
N PRO A 261 -11.45 -17.91 -27.52
CA PRO A 261 -10.38 -16.97 -27.16
C PRO A 261 -10.92 -15.85 -26.24
N PRO A 262 -10.10 -15.33 -25.32
CA PRO A 262 -10.53 -14.31 -24.38
C PRO A 262 -11.05 -13.06 -25.12
N ARG A 263 -12.21 -12.57 -24.69
CA ARG A 263 -12.78 -11.32 -25.21
C ARG A 263 -11.77 -10.19 -24.94
N LYS A 264 -11.23 -9.59 -26.00
CA LYS A 264 -10.35 -8.42 -25.91
C LYS A 264 -11.01 -7.35 -25.04
N GLU A 265 -10.28 -6.87 -24.03
CA GLU A 265 -10.80 -5.91 -23.07
C GLU A 265 -11.35 -4.66 -23.77
N ARG A 266 -12.60 -4.32 -23.46
CA ARG A 266 -13.27 -3.15 -24.00
C ARG A 266 -12.71 -1.91 -23.29
N LYS A 267 -11.56 -1.41 -23.79
CA LYS A 267 -10.81 -0.26 -23.25
C LYS A 267 -11.73 0.73 -22.53
N GLU A 268 -11.61 0.75 -21.21
CA GLU A 268 -12.46 1.56 -20.36
C GLU A 268 -12.26 3.04 -20.69
N ARG A 269 -13.36 3.72 -21.05
CA ARG A 269 -13.32 5.16 -21.28
C ARG A 269 -13.16 5.83 -19.92
N ARG A 270 -11.94 6.21 -19.58
CA ARG A 270 -11.66 7.07 -18.41
C ARG A 270 -12.68 8.21 -18.40
N PRO A 271 -13.44 8.41 -17.30
CA PRO A 271 -14.32 9.56 -17.21
C PRO A 271 -13.48 10.84 -17.33
N LYS A 272 -14.00 11.84 -18.05
CA LYS A 272 -13.45 13.19 -17.95
C LYS A 272 -13.58 13.61 -16.47
N ARG A 273 -12.52 14.23 -15.92
CA ARG A 273 -12.72 15.06 -14.74
C ARG A 273 -13.70 16.17 -15.12
N GLU A 274 -14.77 16.28 -14.35
CA GLU A 274 -15.55 17.51 -14.33
C GLU A 274 -14.73 18.53 -13.52
N GLU A 275 -14.48 19.69 -14.12
CA GLU A 275 -13.78 20.78 -13.46
C GLU A 275 -14.75 21.44 -12.49
N ILE A 276 -14.64 21.11 -11.20
CA ILE A 276 -15.42 21.74 -10.14
C ILE A 276 -14.99 23.20 -10.05
N PHE A 277 -15.75 24.08 -10.68
CA PHE A 277 -15.59 25.52 -10.58
C PHE A 277 -16.00 25.97 -9.18
N VAL A 278 -15.04 26.06 -8.26
CA VAL A 278 -15.26 26.60 -6.92
C VAL A 278 -15.33 28.12 -7.03
N ASP A 279 -16.55 28.62 -7.15
CA ASP A 279 -16.81 30.06 -7.11
C ASP A 279 -16.45 30.64 -5.74
N ARG A 280 -15.88 31.85 -5.71
CA ARG A 280 -15.42 32.49 -4.47
C ARG A 280 -16.55 33.22 -3.76
N ILE A 281 -16.63 33.03 -2.45
CA ILE A 281 -17.27 33.93 -1.47
C ILE A 281 -16.21 34.21 -0.39
#